data_AF-A0A2V8NUV9-F1
#
_entry.id   AF-A0A2V8NUV9-F1
#
_cell.length_a   1.000
_cell.length_b   1.000
_cell.length_c   1.000
_cell.angle_alpha   90.00
_cell.angle_beta   90.00
_cell.angle_gamma   90.00
#
_symmetry.space_group_name_H-M   'P 1'
#
loop_
_entity.id
_entity.type
_entity.pdbx_description
1 polymer ?
#
loop_
_entity_poly.entity_id
_entity_poly.type
_entity_poly.pdbx_seq_one_letter_code
_entity_poly.pdbx_strand_id
1 'polypeptide(L)' 'KRGAKPEEIADAVVFLASDKASFVTGQIIRINGGKTAM' A
#
# COMPACT_ATOMS: atom_id res chain seq x y z
N LYS A 1 0.11 18.15 3.64
CA LYS A 1 0.81 16.88 3.29
C LYS A 1 1.34 16.24 4.57
N ARG A 2 1.06 14.96 4.81
CA ARG A 2 1.53 14.20 5.98
C ARG A 2 2.22 12.91 5.50
N GLY A 3 3.13 12.34 6.30
CA GLY A 3 3.68 11.01 6.06
C GLY A 3 2.70 9.92 6.47
N ALA A 4 2.79 8.71 5.89
CA ALA A 4 2.03 7.57 6.39
C ALA A 4 2.45 7.24 7.83
N LYS A 5 1.51 6.82 8.66
CA LYS A 5 1.81 6.18 9.94
C LYS A 5 2.29 4.74 9.67
N PRO A 6 3.07 4.13 10.58
CA PRO A 6 3.47 2.74 10.45
C PRO A 6 2.29 1.78 10.22
N GLU A 7 1.15 2.01 10.86
CA GLU A 7 -0.04 1.15 10.75
C GLU A 7 -0.62 1.16 9.34
N GLU A 8 -0.62 2.31 8.66
CA GLU A 8 -1.11 2.43 7.29
C GLU A 8 -0.24 1.65 6.28
N ILE A 9 1.06 1.50 6.58
CA ILE A 9 1.97 0.66 5.79
C ILE A 9 1.72 -0.81 6.13
N ALA A 10 1.57 -1.15 7.41
CA ALA A 10 1.31 -2.51 7.86
C ALA A 10 0.01 -3.08 7.28
N ASP A 11 -1.07 -2.30 7.25
CA ASP A 11 -2.35 -2.72 6.66
C ASP A 11 -2.22 -3.04 5.17
N ALA A 12 -1.42 -2.27 4.42
CA ALA A 12 -1.15 -2.54 3.02
C ALA A 12 -0.34 -3.84 2.82
N VAL A 13 0.62 -4.12 3.72
CA VAL A 13 1.38 -5.38 3.72
C VAL A 13 0.45 -6.55 4.05
N VAL A 14 -0.43 -6.41 5.05
CA VAL A 14 -1.41 -7.45 5.41
C VAL A 14 -2.35 -7.74 4.26
N PHE A 15 -2.84 -6.71 3.55
CA PHE A 15 -3.63 -6.90 2.34
C PHE A 15 -2.87 -7.70 1.28
N LEU A 16 -1.62 -7.30 0.97
CA LEU A 16 -0.78 -7.97 -0.03
C LEU A 16 -0.43 -9.41 0.36
N ALA A 17 -0.31 -9.71 1.65
CA ALA A 17 -0.05 -11.06 2.16
C ALA A 17 -1.32 -11.94 2.23
N SER A 18 -2.50 -11.38 1.99
CA SER A 18 -3.77 -12.10 2.08
C SER A 18 -4.25 -12.62 0.73
N ASP A 19 -5.18 -13.58 0.76
CA ASP A 19 -5.84 -14.12 -0.45
C ASP A 19 -6.59 -13.05 -1.26
N LYS A 20 -6.91 -11.91 -0.65
CA LYS A 20 -7.55 -10.77 -1.31
C LYS A 20 -6.66 -10.14 -2.38
N ALA A 21 -5.35 -10.34 -2.30
CA ALA A 21 -4.38 -9.87 -3.28
C ALA A 21 -3.96 -10.97 -4.29
N SER A 22 -4.71 -12.08 -4.39
CA SER A 22 -4.37 -13.24 -5.24
C SER A 22 -4.10 -12.95 -6.71
N PHE A 23 -4.58 -11.83 -7.25
CA PHE A 23 -4.32 -11.40 -8.63
C PHE A 23 -3.38 -10.18 -8.74
N VAL A 24 -2.85 -9.69 -7.62
CA VAL A 24 -1.96 -8.52 -7.58
C VAL A 24 -0.51 -9.01 -7.60
N THR A 25 0.15 -8.88 -8.75
CA THR A 25 1.57 -9.25 -8.90
C THR A 25 2.31 -8.26 -9.82
N GLY A 26 3.62 -8.11 -9.62
CA GLY A 26 4.48 -7.23 -10.40
C GLY A 26 4.20 -5.72 -10.23
N GLN A 27 3.40 -5.33 -9.24
CA GLN A 27 3.01 -3.93 -9.02
C GLN A 27 3.75 -3.29 -7.84
N ILE A 28 3.99 -1.98 -7.93
CA ILE A 28 4.51 -1.16 -6.83
C ILE A 28 3.35 -0.35 -6.25
N ILE A 29 2.88 -0.73 -5.05
CA ILE A 29 1.84 0.01 -4.33
C ILE A 29 2.50 1.08 -3.46
N ARG A 30 2.13 2.35 -3.69
CA ARG A 30 2.69 3.51 -2.96
C ARG A 30 1.75 3.99 -1.87
N ILE A 31 2.13 3.82 -0.61
CA ILE A 31 1.40 4.34 0.55
C ILE A 31 1.93 5.73 0.90
N ASN A 32 1.59 6.72 0.07
CA ASN A 32 2.16 8.07 0.18
C ASN A 32 1.14 9.22 0.20
N GLY A 33 -0.16 8.91 0.33
CA GLY A 33 -1.23 9.91 0.34
C GLY A 33 -1.35 10.69 -0.97
N GLY A 34 -1.09 10.04 -2.11
CA GLY A 34 -1.23 10.63 -3.44
C GLY A 34 -0.05 11.50 -3.90
N LYS A 35 1.07 11.52 -3.18
CA LYS A 35 2.24 12.37 -3.51
C LYS A 35 2.84 12.14 -4.90
N THR A 36 2.63 10.95 -5.49
CA THR A 36 3.13 10.58 -6.82
C THR A 36 2.04 10.59 -7.90
N ALA A 37 0.81 10.97 -7.55
CA ALA A 37 -0.32 11.06 -8.49
C ALA A 37 -0.50 12.49 -9.04
N MET A 38 0.44 13.38 -8.73
CA MET A 38 0.46 14.81 -9.05
C MET A 38 1.83 15.20 -9.59
#